data_AF-C0ET96-F1
#
_entry.id   AF-C0ET96-F1
#
_cell.length_a   1.000
_cell.length_b   1.000
_cell.length_c   1.000
_cell.angle_alpha   90.00
_cell.angle_beta   90.00
_cell.angle_gamma   90.00
#
_symmetry.space_group_name_H-M   'P 1'
#
loop_
_entity.id
_entity.type
_entity.pdbx_description
1 polymer ?
#
loop_
_entity_poly.entity_id
_entity_poly.type
_entity_poly.pdbx_seq_one_letter_code
_entity_poly.pdbx_strand_id
1 'polypeptide(L)'
;MKTKRHIAVVLMVLIVLVLVPGSSTQAKAKKCNHKKIIWETLTKPTCEYRGRSYKKCKSCGKEWFQTIMKTPALGHKPGKPRILHPTCLSGGHKEIVCTRKGCPKSYGDEEICGSYLSYKELPALGHSYNKGMSIKTGKKRGKKFQYQKTQKCKRCGNRRISFYYK
;
A
#
# COMPACT_ATOMS: atom_id res chain seq x y z
N MET A 1 38.17 43.02 -35.47
CA MET A 1 39.25 42.43 -34.65
C MET A 1 38.94 42.31 -33.14
N LYS A 2 37.76 42.72 -32.66
CA LYS A 2 37.45 42.82 -31.22
C LYS A 2 37.00 41.48 -30.61
N THR A 3 36.27 40.66 -31.35
CA THR A 3 35.75 39.35 -30.91
C THR A 3 36.82 38.29 -30.68
N LYS A 4 37.88 38.24 -31.51
CA LYS A 4 38.99 37.27 -31.35
C LYS A 4 39.81 37.51 -30.07
N ARG A 5 39.98 38.77 -29.65
CA ARG A 5 40.67 39.12 -28.39
C ARG A 5 39.83 38.72 -27.17
N HIS A 6 38.51 38.88 -27.22
CA HIS A 6 37.62 38.44 -26.15
C HIS A 6 37.59 36.92 -26.01
N ILE A 7 37.55 36.17 -27.12
CA ILE A 7 37.60 34.70 -27.09
C ILE A 7 38.92 34.19 -26.51
N ALA A 8 40.05 34.79 -26.89
CA ALA A 8 41.36 34.43 -26.34
C ALA A 8 41.47 34.73 -24.83
N VAL A 9 40.94 35.87 -24.37
CA VAL A 9 40.92 36.23 -22.94
C VAL A 9 40.00 35.30 -22.16
N VAL A 10 38.83 34.94 -22.69
CA VAL A 10 37.89 34.01 -22.06
C VAL A 10 38.48 32.59 -21.98
N LEU A 11 39.15 32.12 -23.02
CA LEU A 11 39.85 30.82 -23.01
C LEU A 11 41.02 30.80 -22.03
N MET A 12 41.81 31.88 -21.94
CA MET A 12 42.91 31.98 -20.97
C MET A 12 42.39 32.01 -19.53
N VAL A 13 41.28 32.71 -19.26
CA VAL A 13 40.64 32.73 -17.92
C VAL A 13 40.07 31.35 -17.56
N LEU A 14 39.46 30.64 -18.53
CA LEU A 14 38.95 29.28 -18.31
C LEU A 14 40.07 28.27 -18.03
N ILE A 15 41.21 28.37 -18.73
CA ILE A 15 42.37 27.50 -18.51
C ILE A 15 43.01 27.74 -17.13
N VAL A 16 43.09 29.00 -16.68
CA VAL A 16 43.56 29.34 -15.33
C VAL A 16 42.64 28.77 -14.24
N LEU A 17 41.32 28.72 -14.48
CA LEU A 17 40.34 28.12 -13.56
C LEU A 17 40.47 26.59 -13.43
N VAL A 18 40.93 25.90 -14.47
CA VAL A 18 41.15 24.44 -14.47
C VAL A 18 42.52 24.07 -13.89
N LEU A 19 43.50 24.98 -13.97
CA LEU A 19 44.86 24.79 -13.43
C LEU A 19 45.00 25.18 -11.96
N VAL A 20 43.97 25.75 -11.32
CA VAL A 20 43.96 25.84 -9.85
C VAL A 20 43.85 24.39 -9.35
N PRO A 21 44.90 23.81 -8.72
CA PRO A 21 44.74 22.53 -8.06
C PRO A 21 43.62 22.73 -7.05
N GLY A 22 42.49 22.06 -7.26
CA GLY A 22 41.35 22.13 -6.37
C GLY A 22 41.90 21.84 -4.98
N SER A 23 42.08 22.92 -4.20
CA SER A 23 42.65 22.85 -2.88
C SER A 23 41.65 22.04 -2.11
N SER A 24 41.94 20.74 -2.06
CA SER A 24 41.14 19.78 -1.34
C SER A 24 41.20 20.32 0.07
N THR A 25 40.12 20.95 0.51
CA THR A 25 39.90 21.31 1.91
C THR A 25 39.75 19.98 2.62
N GLN A 26 40.88 19.29 2.79
CA GLN A 26 41.03 18.19 3.68
C GLN A 26 40.92 18.85 5.04
N ALA A 27 39.68 18.97 5.51
CA ALA A 27 39.35 19.43 6.85
C ALA A 27 40.29 18.66 7.77
N LYS A 28 41.23 19.38 8.40
CA LYS A 28 42.23 18.80 9.31
C LYS A 28 41.47 17.89 10.25
N ALA A 29 41.60 16.57 10.05
CA ALA A 29 40.90 15.59 10.85
C ALA A 29 41.42 15.76 12.28
N LYS A 30 40.60 16.39 13.13
CA LYS A 30 40.88 16.56 14.56
C LYS A 30 41.36 15.21 15.08
N LYS A 31 42.62 15.13 15.54
CA LYS A 31 43.26 13.89 15.99
C LYS A 31 42.35 13.24 17.04
N CYS A 32 41.61 12.22 16.62
CA CYS A 32 40.59 11.59 17.43
C CYS A 32 40.94 10.12 17.57
N ASN A 33 41.03 9.65 18.80
CA ASN A 33 41.37 8.26 19.12
C ASN A 33 40.18 7.31 18.94
N HIS A 34 39.04 7.79 18.42
CA HIS A 34 37.82 7.03 18.14
C HIS A 34 37.37 6.09 19.29
N LYS A 35 37.67 6.42 20.54
CA LYS A 35 37.32 5.59 21.70
C LYS A 35 35.83 5.60 22.01
N LYS A 36 35.13 6.68 21.64
CA LYS A 36 33.70 6.90 21.90
C LYS A 36 32.87 6.66 20.64
N ILE A 37 32.70 5.39 20.28
CA ILE A 37 31.86 4.95 19.15
C ILE A 37 30.45 4.64 19.66
N ILE A 38 29.45 5.16 18.94
CA ILE A 38 28.03 4.84 19.14
C ILE A 38 27.45 4.28 17.86
N TRP A 39 26.31 3.60 17.95
CA TRP A 39 25.51 3.21 16.81
C TRP A 39 24.43 4.25 16.54
N GLU A 40 24.38 4.78 15.32
CA GLU A 40 23.34 5.70 14.88
C GLU A 40 22.39 4.99 13.92
N THR A 41 21.09 5.16 14.14
CA THR A 41 20.06 4.50 13.33
C THR A 41 19.96 5.18 11.96
N LEU A 42 20.18 4.40 10.90
CA LEU A 42 19.94 4.84 9.53
C LEU A 42 18.47 4.64 9.15
N THR A 43 17.96 3.43 9.38
CA THR A 43 16.55 3.08 9.13
C THR A 43 16.01 2.24 10.28
N LYS A 44 14.81 2.58 10.77
CA LYS A 44 14.13 1.76 11.79
C LYS A 44 13.59 0.47 11.15
N PRO A 45 13.55 -0.65 11.88
CA PRO A 45 12.91 -1.86 11.38
C PRO A 45 11.41 -1.63 11.19
N THR A 46 10.87 -2.17 10.11
CA THR A 46 9.42 -2.23 9.84
C THR A 46 8.93 -3.68 9.97
N CYS A 47 7.65 -3.92 9.71
CA CYS A 47 7.09 -5.27 9.74
C CYS A 47 7.76 -6.20 8.71
N GLU A 48 8.13 -5.65 7.54
CA GLU A 48 8.73 -6.39 6.43
C GLU A 48 10.25 -6.21 6.34
N TYR A 49 10.74 -4.98 6.55
CA TYR A 49 12.13 -4.63 6.32
C TYR A 49 12.93 -4.54 7.61
N ARG A 50 14.16 -5.07 7.55
CA ARG A 50 15.15 -4.97 8.63
C ARG A 50 15.59 -3.52 8.82
N GLY A 51 15.80 -3.12 10.07
CA GLY A 51 16.41 -1.84 10.43
C GLY A 51 17.92 -1.88 10.20
N ARG A 52 18.52 -0.71 9.95
CA ARG A 52 19.96 -0.56 9.73
C ARG A 52 20.51 0.54 10.63
N SER A 53 21.67 0.30 11.22
CA SER A 53 22.42 1.30 11.99
C SER A 53 23.89 1.26 11.60
N TYR A 54 24.57 2.40 11.65
CA TYR A 54 26.00 2.53 11.34
C TYR A 54 26.78 3.06 12.56
N LYS A 55 28.09 2.86 12.59
CA LYS A 55 28.93 3.37 13.68
C LYS A 55 29.26 4.84 13.45
N LYS A 56 29.21 5.65 14.51
CA LYS A 56 29.65 7.05 14.51
C LYS A 56 30.49 7.38 15.74
N CYS A 57 31.55 8.15 15.55
CA CYS A 57 32.34 8.66 16.66
C CYS A 57 31.69 9.93 17.21
N LYS A 58 31.26 9.91 18.48
CA LYS A 58 30.64 11.08 19.11
C LYS A 58 31.62 12.26 19.26
N SER A 59 32.92 11.99 19.31
CA SER A 59 33.94 13.01 19.56
C SER A 59 34.41 13.77 18.31
N CYS A 60 34.40 13.14 17.13
CA CYS A 60 34.85 13.77 15.88
C CYS A 60 33.82 13.72 14.74
N GLY A 61 32.69 13.04 14.93
CA GLY A 61 31.65 12.90 13.91
C GLY A 61 31.98 11.91 12.79
N LYS A 62 33.12 11.22 12.81
CA LYS A 62 33.46 10.21 11.78
C LYS A 62 32.41 9.09 11.75
N GLU A 63 31.95 8.76 10.55
CA GLU A 63 30.93 7.74 10.28
C GLU A 63 31.55 6.55 9.55
N TRP A 64 31.14 5.33 9.90
CA TRP A 64 31.59 4.10 9.26
C TRP A 64 30.40 3.33 8.68
N PHE A 65 30.08 3.61 7.42
CA PHE A 65 29.00 2.95 6.69
C PHE A 65 29.35 1.52 6.23
N GLN A 66 30.62 1.13 6.25
CA GLN A 66 31.05 -0.24 5.90
C GLN A 66 30.66 -1.27 6.97
N THR A 67 30.41 -0.83 8.21
CA THR A 67 29.96 -1.71 9.30
C THR A 67 28.51 -1.39 9.65
N ILE A 68 27.57 -2.12 9.04
CA ILE A 68 26.14 -1.96 9.28
C ILE A 68 25.65 -3.04 10.23
N MET A 69 25.05 -2.63 11.34
CA MET A 69 24.27 -3.52 12.19
C MET A 69 22.85 -3.63 11.64
N LYS A 70 22.39 -4.86 11.40
CA LYS A 70 21.03 -5.16 10.94
C LYS A 70 20.17 -5.56 12.13
N THR A 71 19.09 -4.82 12.36
CA THR A 71 18.05 -5.20 13.33
C THR A 71 16.98 -6.01 12.60
N PRO A 72 16.56 -7.19 13.11
CA PRO A 72 15.50 -7.98 12.49
C PRO A 72 14.24 -7.15 12.21
N ALA A 73 13.49 -7.55 11.17
CA ALA A 73 12.17 -6.98 10.93
C ALA A 73 11.26 -7.31 12.12
N LEU A 74 10.30 -6.45 12.39
CA LEU A 74 9.36 -6.64 13.50
C LEU A 74 8.43 -7.84 13.27
N GLY A 75 8.24 -8.23 12.00
CA GLY A 75 7.24 -9.18 11.57
C GLY A 75 5.84 -8.56 11.56
N HIS A 76 4.85 -9.33 11.10
CA HIS A 76 3.45 -8.93 11.15
C HIS A 76 2.79 -9.38 12.46
N LYS A 77 1.93 -8.53 13.04
CA LYS A 77 1.12 -8.88 14.23
C LYS A 77 -0.36 -8.97 13.81
N PRO A 78 -0.90 -10.19 13.61
CA PRO A 78 -2.28 -10.35 13.15
C PRO A 78 -3.27 -9.76 14.15
N GLY A 79 -4.20 -8.97 13.63
CA GLY A 79 -5.35 -8.48 14.37
C GLY A 79 -6.48 -9.49 14.45
N LYS A 80 -7.59 -9.06 15.04
CA LYS A 80 -8.83 -9.83 15.02
C LYS A 80 -9.38 -9.89 13.59
N PRO A 81 -9.93 -11.03 13.14
CA PRO A 81 -10.62 -11.11 11.87
C PRO A 81 -11.78 -10.12 11.81
N ARG A 82 -11.93 -9.45 10.67
CA ARG A 82 -13.09 -8.61 10.35
C ARG A 82 -13.87 -9.29 9.25
N ILE A 83 -15.18 -9.28 9.38
CA ILE A 83 -16.08 -9.92 8.43
C ILE A 83 -17.08 -8.88 7.98
N LEU A 84 -17.03 -8.55 6.70
CA LEU A 84 -18.14 -7.93 6.01
C LEU A 84 -19.07 -9.05 5.53
N HIS A 85 -20.26 -9.14 6.11
CA HIS A 85 -21.20 -10.19 5.76
C HIS A 85 -21.78 -9.96 4.36
N PRO A 86 -21.85 -11.00 3.51
CA PRO A 86 -22.49 -10.89 2.20
C PRO A 86 -23.99 -10.66 2.33
N THR A 87 -24.58 -9.99 1.34
CA THR A 87 -26.03 -9.78 1.23
C THR A 87 -26.61 -10.60 0.07
N CYS A 88 -27.90 -10.45 -0.22
CA CYS A 88 -28.49 -11.06 -1.42
C CYS A 88 -27.91 -10.52 -2.73
N LEU A 89 -27.39 -9.29 -2.74
CA LEU A 89 -26.97 -8.58 -3.95
C LEU A 89 -25.46 -8.37 -4.00
N SER A 90 -24.85 -8.05 -2.86
CA SER A 90 -23.41 -7.80 -2.74
C SER A 90 -22.70 -8.95 -2.07
N GLY A 91 -21.49 -9.25 -2.56
CA GLY A 91 -20.54 -10.07 -1.84
C GLY A 91 -20.10 -9.41 -0.52
N GLY A 92 -19.48 -10.20 0.33
CA GLY A 92 -18.78 -9.78 1.52
C GLY A 92 -17.32 -10.17 1.45
N HIS A 93 -16.59 -10.02 2.55
CA HIS A 93 -15.23 -10.54 2.66
C HIS A 93 -14.87 -10.79 4.11
N LYS A 94 -13.83 -11.60 4.31
CA LYS A 94 -13.16 -11.78 5.58
C LYS A 94 -11.71 -11.32 5.43
N GLU A 95 -11.26 -10.48 6.35
CA GLU A 95 -9.91 -9.92 6.33
C GLU A 95 -9.22 -10.06 7.69
N ILE A 96 -7.90 -10.15 7.66
CA ILE A 96 -7.02 -10.02 8.84
C ILE A 96 -5.94 -9.00 8.50
N VAL A 97 -5.87 -7.94 9.31
CA VAL A 97 -4.93 -6.83 9.12
C VAL A 97 -3.88 -6.80 10.23
N CYS A 98 -2.69 -6.29 9.93
CA CYS A 98 -1.65 -6.09 10.94
C CYS A 98 -2.05 -4.98 11.92
N THR A 99 -1.76 -5.17 13.21
CA THR A 99 -2.10 -4.20 14.28
C THR A 99 -0.96 -3.25 14.64
N ARG A 100 0.26 -3.47 14.10
CA ARG A 100 1.41 -2.60 14.35
C ARG A 100 1.19 -1.23 13.71
N LYS A 101 1.55 -0.17 14.43
CA LYS A 101 1.57 1.20 13.88
C LYS A 101 2.62 1.27 12.75
N GLY A 102 2.29 1.86 11.61
CA GLY A 102 3.15 1.92 10.43
C GLY A 102 3.04 0.73 9.46
N CYS A 103 2.11 -0.21 9.69
CA CYS A 103 1.54 -1.01 8.60
C CYS A 103 0.26 -0.30 8.15
N PRO A 104 0.17 0.27 6.93
CA PRO A 104 -1.03 0.92 6.44
C PRO A 104 -2.18 -0.07 6.34
N LYS A 105 -3.39 0.48 6.54
CA LYS A 105 -4.66 -0.25 6.52
C LYS A 105 -5.40 0.09 5.23
N SER A 106 -4.91 -0.46 4.13
CA SER A 106 -5.58 -0.63 2.84
C SER A 106 -5.97 0.61 2.01
N TYR A 107 -5.94 0.35 0.69
CA TYR A 107 -6.42 1.08 -0.48
C TYR A 107 -6.03 2.56 -0.58
N GLY A 108 -4.87 2.81 -1.19
CA GLY A 108 -4.57 4.08 -1.86
C GLY A 108 -3.34 4.83 -1.39
N ASP A 109 -2.59 4.37 -0.38
CA ASP A 109 -1.30 4.95 -0.03
C ASP A 109 -0.15 3.99 -0.39
N GLU A 110 0.61 4.43 -1.39
CA GLU A 110 1.85 3.84 -1.82
C GLU A 110 2.89 4.02 -0.70
N GLU A 111 3.65 2.95 -0.49
CA GLU A 111 4.71 2.75 0.51
C GLU A 111 4.30 2.24 1.90
N ILE A 112 4.79 1.01 2.14
CA ILE A 112 4.96 0.26 3.40
C ILE A 112 3.88 -0.80 3.64
N CYS A 113 4.29 -2.05 3.90
CA CYS A 113 3.50 -3.19 4.39
C CYS A 113 2.12 -3.45 3.73
N GLY A 114 2.05 -4.46 2.85
CA GLY A 114 0.80 -5.01 2.33
C GLY A 114 -0.24 -5.22 3.43
N SER A 115 -1.31 -4.44 3.34
CA SER A 115 -2.30 -4.21 4.39
C SER A 115 -3.05 -5.46 4.90
N TYR A 116 -3.10 -6.52 4.09
CA TYR A 116 -3.79 -7.77 4.41
C TYR A 116 -2.82 -8.92 4.63
N LEU A 117 -2.89 -9.52 5.82
CA LEU A 117 -2.24 -10.80 6.09
C LEU A 117 -3.06 -11.96 5.51
N SER A 118 -4.37 -11.76 5.46
CA SER A 118 -5.31 -12.69 4.85
C SER A 118 -6.53 -11.91 4.37
N TYR A 119 -6.98 -12.20 3.15
CA TYR A 119 -8.21 -11.69 2.59
C TYR A 119 -8.92 -12.84 1.87
N LYS A 120 -10.23 -12.96 2.08
CA LYS A 120 -11.07 -13.96 1.42
C LYS A 120 -12.40 -13.33 1.05
N GLU A 121 -12.70 -13.30 -0.24
CA GLU A 121 -14.00 -12.89 -0.75
C GLU A 121 -15.08 -13.91 -0.36
N LEU A 122 -16.27 -13.38 -0.08
CA LEU A 122 -17.48 -14.15 0.17
C LEU A 122 -18.49 -13.79 -0.91
N PRO A 123 -18.97 -14.76 -1.71
CA PRO A 123 -19.92 -14.45 -2.77
C PRO A 123 -21.23 -13.92 -2.20
N ALA A 124 -21.96 -13.17 -3.02
CA ALA A 124 -23.33 -12.76 -2.68
C ALA A 124 -24.18 -14.01 -2.40
N LEU A 125 -25.07 -13.93 -1.41
CA LEU A 125 -25.91 -15.05 -1.02
C LEU A 125 -26.93 -15.43 -2.09
N GLY A 126 -27.26 -14.48 -2.97
CA GLY A 126 -28.36 -14.59 -3.92
C GLY A 126 -29.74 -14.58 -3.23
N HIS A 127 -30.77 -14.60 -4.05
CA HIS A 127 -32.15 -14.62 -3.58
C HIS A 127 -32.67 -16.04 -3.36
N SER A 128 -33.19 -16.31 -2.16
CA SER A 128 -33.96 -17.52 -1.85
C SER A 128 -35.46 -17.18 -1.80
N TYR A 129 -36.20 -17.49 -2.88
CA TYR A 129 -37.62 -17.17 -3.01
C TYR A 129 -38.52 -18.26 -2.43
N ASN A 130 -39.63 -17.86 -1.81
CA ASN A 130 -40.67 -18.80 -1.36
C ASN A 130 -41.47 -19.39 -2.54
N LYS A 131 -42.38 -20.34 -2.25
CA LYS A 131 -43.25 -20.97 -3.26
C LYS A 131 -44.08 -19.93 -4.04
N GLY A 132 -44.42 -18.80 -3.41
CA GLY A 132 -45.18 -17.71 -3.99
C GLY A 132 -46.67 -17.99 -4.09
N MET A 133 -47.41 -16.98 -4.51
CA MET A 133 -48.86 -17.03 -4.74
C MET A 133 -49.15 -16.70 -6.21
N SER A 134 -50.07 -17.43 -6.82
CA SER A 134 -50.51 -17.22 -8.20
C SER A 134 -51.92 -16.67 -8.24
N ILE A 135 -52.11 -15.61 -9.03
CA ILE A 135 -53.41 -14.96 -9.25
C ILE A 135 -53.71 -15.03 -10.75
N LYS A 136 -54.91 -15.49 -11.11
CA LYS A 136 -55.39 -15.50 -12.50
C LYS A 136 -55.55 -14.06 -12.99
N THR A 137 -55.05 -13.74 -14.18
CA THR A 137 -55.24 -12.44 -14.81
C THR A 137 -56.32 -12.52 -15.90
N GLY A 138 -56.77 -11.36 -16.39
CA GLY A 138 -57.76 -11.29 -17.48
C GLY A 138 -57.19 -11.64 -18.87
N LYS A 139 -55.86 -11.74 -19.03
CA LYS A 139 -55.23 -11.98 -20.34
C LYS A 139 -55.35 -13.45 -20.75
N LYS A 140 -55.65 -13.69 -22.02
CA LYS A 140 -55.79 -15.04 -22.62
C LYS A 140 -54.83 -15.23 -23.78
N ARG A 141 -54.45 -16.49 -24.02
CA ARG A 141 -53.76 -16.93 -25.25
C ARG A 141 -54.38 -18.23 -25.74
N GLY A 142 -55.22 -18.13 -26.77
CA GLY A 142 -56.10 -19.23 -27.17
C GLY A 142 -57.03 -19.62 -26.02
N LYS A 143 -57.03 -20.91 -25.66
CA LYS A 143 -57.84 -21.47 -24.56
C LYS A 143 -57.21 -21.31 -23.16
N LYS A 144 -55.99 -20.78 -23.04
CA LYS A 144 -55.25 -20.67 -21.76
C LYS A 144 -55.39 -19.28 -21.14
N PHE A 145 -55.44 -19.22 -19.81
CA PHE A 145 -55.44 -17.96 -19.06
C PHE A 145 -54.03 -17.67 -18.54
N GLN A 146 -53.67 -16.39 -18.47
CA GLN A 146 -52.43 -15.98 -17.85
C GLN A 146 -52.59 -15.92 -16.32
N TYR A 147 -51.54 -16.28 -15.61
CA TYR A 147 -51.40 -16.18 -14.16
C TYR A 147 -50.17 -15.35 -13.81
N GLN A 148 -50.32 -14.47 -12.82
CA GLN A 148 -49.22 -13.73 -12.22
C GLN A 148 -48.77 -14.46 -10.93
N LYS A 149 -47.52 -14.90 -10.88
CA LYS A 149 -46.90 -15.47 -9.69
C LYS A 149 -46.06 -14.43 -8.98
N THR A 150 -46.34 -14.19 -7.72
CA THR A 150 -45.55 -13.31 -6.85
C THR A 150 -44.81 -14.13 -5.81
N GLN A 151 -43.48 -14.00 -5.77
CA GLN A 151 -42.62 -14.66 -4.79
C GLN A 151 -41.89 -13.61 -3.95
N LYS A 152 -41.65 -13.90 -2.67
CA LYS A 152 -40.89 -13.05 -1.76
C LYS A 152 -39.61 -13.76 -1.34
N CYS A 153 -38.47 -13.06 -1.39
CA CYS A 153 -37.20 -13.57 -0.91
C CYS A 153 -37.23 -13.68 0.62
N LYS A 154 -36.85 -14.83 1.17
CA LYS A 154 -36.83 -15.08 2.62
C LYS A 154 -35.76 -14.28 3.36
N ARG A 155 -34.70 -13.85 2.65
CA ARG A 155 -33.54 -13.16 3.23
C ARG A 155 -33.72 -11.63 3.23
N CYS A 156 -34.00 -11.04 2.07
CA CYS A 156 -34.08 -9.58 1.91
C CYS A 156 -35.50 -9.05 1.69
N GLY A 157 -36.51 -9.92 1.54
CA GLY A 157 -37.87 -9.50 1.27
C GLY A 157 -38.15 -9.03 -0.16
N ASN A 158 -37.15 -8.97 -1.05
CA ASN A 158 -37.35 -8.61 -2.46
C ASN A 158 -38.41 -9.49 -3.11
N ARG A 159 -39.25 -8.86 -3.93
CA ARG A 159 -40.32 -9.54 -4.66
C ARG A 159 -39.89 -9.85 -6.08
N ARG A 160 -40.23 -11.05 -6.54
CA ARG A 160 -40.10 -11.48 -7.93
C ARG A 160 -41.50 -11.76 -8.46
N ILE A 161 -41.82 -11.16 -9.60
CA ILE A 161 -43.08 -11.38 -10.32
C ILE A 161 -42.76 -12.08 -11.63
N SER A 162 -43.51 -13.13 -11.95
CA SER A 162 -43.39 -13.85 -13.22
C SER A 162 -44.78 -14.20 -13.75
N PHE A 163 -44.94 -14.24 -15.07
CA PHE A 163 -46.20 -14.58 -15.72
C PHE A 163 -46.09 -15.91 -16.45
N TYR A 164 -47.14 -16.72 -16.39
CA TYR A 164 -47.22 -17.98 -17.12
C TYR A 164 -48.67 -18.26 -17.55
N TYR A 165 -48.86 -19.08 -18.57
CA TYR A 165 -50.20 -19.47 -19.05
C TYR A 165 -50.51 -20.89 -18.59
N LYS A 166 -51.67 -21.09 -17.96
CA LYS A 166 -52.20 -22.39 -17.57
C LYS A 166 -53.60 -22.56 -18.16
#